data_AF-A0A316MP13-F1
#
_entry.id   AF-A0A316MP13-F1
#
_cell.length_a   1.000
_cell.length_b   1.000
_cell.length_c   1.000
_cell.angle_alpha   90.00
_cell.angle_beta   90.00
_cell.angle_gamma   90.00
#
_symmetry.space_group_name_H-M   'P 1'
#
loop_
_entity.id
_entity.type
_entity.pdbx_description
1 polymer ?
#
loop_
_entity_poly.entity_id
_entity_poly.type
_entity_poly.pdbx_seq_one_letter_code
_entity_poly.pdbx_strand_id
1 'polypeptide(L)'
;MSQVKVTLQNKTGDELLPKTSGEQVFLAGGTSVSAKIAALETAFASGIKVQGTVGSGGTVETLPADSYEVGDMYVVKAAGTYAGQECEAGDLILCIKAYAEEGASDTDWTVIQNNINRAVTGPASAADGNLMSFDGASGTIAKDSGIKTTDVSGAVSKAHQHANAANVLDKLSVQDGKLKFDGQNVDSDTVGAVLLGAEDPVPENLAENGIVFRQTA
;
A
#
# COMPACT_ATOMS: atom_id res chain seq x y z
N MET A 1 -38.67 -2.08 78.87
CA MET A 1 -39.61 -1.12 78.23
C MET A 1 -39.98 -1.68 76.88
N SER A 2 -41.28 -1.80 76.57
CA SER A 2 -41.73 -2.23 75.24
C SER A 2 -41.59 -1.07 74.26
N GLN A 3 -40.94 -1.28 73.11
CA GLN A 3 -40.85 -0.25 72.06
C GLN A 3 -42.23 -0.07 71.42
N VAL A 4 -42.73 1.16 71.43
CA VAL A 4 -43.92 1.55 70.64
C VAL A 4 -43.44 1.84 69.22
N LYS A 5 -43.89 1.06 68.23
CA LYS A 5 -43.68 1.36 66.81
C LYS A 5 -44.74 2.37 66.36
N VAL A 6 -44.32 3.43 65.67
CA VAL A 6 -45.20 4.48 65.14
C VAL A 6 -44.94 4.61 63.64
N THR A 7 -45.99 4.73 62.83
CA THR A 7 -45.93 5.07 61.40
C THR A 7 -46.55 6.44 61.18
N LEU A 8 -45.97 7.24 60.29
CA LEU A 8 -46.57 8.49 59.83
C LEU A 8 -47.51 8.17 58.67
N GLN A 9 -48.74 8.66 58.71
CA GLN A 9 -49.75 8.41 57.68
C GLN A 9 -50.41 9.72 57.24
N ASN A 10 -50.89 9.78 56.00
CA ASN A 10 -51.76 10.87 55.55
C ASN A 10 -53.19 10.65 56.09
N LYS A 11 -54.09 11.64 55.88
CA LYS A 11 -55.49 11.56 56.33
C LYS A 11 -56.30 10.41 55.70
N THR A 12 -55.79 9.82 54.62
CA THR A 12 -56.39 8.72 53.87
C THR A 12 -55.90 7.35 54.38
N GLY A 13 -54.92 7.34 55.30
CA GLY A 13 -54.34 6.13 55.88
C GLY A 13 -53.10 5.61 55.15
N ASP A 14 -52.62 6.29 54.10
CA ASP A 14 -51.42 5.87 53.39
C ASP A 14 -50.18 6.16 54.23
N GLU A 15 -49.30 5.18 54.38
CA GLU A 15 -48.03 5.35 55.07
C GLU A 15 -47.13 6.36 54.35
N LEU A 16 -46.83 7.46 55.03
CA LEU A 16 -45.85 8.47 54.63
C LEU A 16 -44.46 7.91 54.91
N LEU A 17 -43.95 7.08 53.99
CA LEU A 17 -42.58 6.61 54.04
C LEU A 17 -41.62 7.81 53.91
N PRO A 18 -40.66 8.02 54.83
CA PRO A 18 -39.66 9.09 54.71
C PRO A 18 -38.54 8.70 53.71
N LYS A 19 -38.91 8.12 52.57
CA LYS A 19 -37.95 7.83 51.49
C LYS A 19 -37.95 9.01 50.55
N THR A 20 -36.91 9.84 50.63
CA THR A 20 -36.66 10.90 49.64
C THR A 20 -36.19 10.25 48.34
N SER A 21 -36.85 10.54 47.21
CA SER A 21 -36.35 10.16 45.89
C SER A 21 -35.18 11.06 45.47
N GLY A 22 -34.35 10.60 44.54
CA GLY A 22 -33.27 11.43 43.97
C GLY A 22 -33.78 12.69 43.27
N GLU A 23 -35.06 12.73 42.87
CA GLU A 23 -35.71 13.92 42.28
C GLU A 23 -35.99 15.00 43.33
N GLN A 24 -36.16 14.60 44.59
CA GLN A 24 -36.49 15.49 45.71
C GLN A 24 -35.25 16.06 46.39
N VAL A 25 -34.07 15.48 46.14
CA VAL A 25 -32.80 15.94 46.70
C VAL A 25 -32.09 16.81 45.68
N PHE A 26 -31.87 18.08 46.01
CA PHE A 26 -31.21 19.06 45.13
C PHE A 26 -29.78 19.33 45.58
N LEU A 27 -28.85 19.45 44.62
CA LEU A 27 -27.50 19.92 44.89
C LEU A 27 -27.48 21.45 45.05
N ALA A 28 -26.39 21.97 45.63
CA ALA A 28 -26.08 23.41 45.70
C ALA A 28 -25.84 23.99 44.28
N GLY A 29 -26.94 24.24 43.58
CA GLY A 29 -26.98 24.53 42.14
C GLY A 29 -28.34 24.30 41.50
N GLY A 30 -29.34 23.85 42.26
CA GLY A 30 -30.75 23.80 41.82
C GLY A 30 -31.12 22.63 40.91
N THR A 31 -30.20 21.68 40.71
CA THR A 31 -30.47 20.43 39.96
C THR A 31 -30.68 19.27 40.92
N SER A 32 -31.59 18.37 40.58
CA SER A 32 -31.83 17.18 41.39
C SER A 32 -30.68 16.18 41.23
N VAL A 33 -30.49 15.33 42.25
CA VAL A 33 -29.51 14.24 42.23
C VAL A 33 -29.81 13.29 41.06
N SER A 34 -31.07 12.96 40.80
CA SER A 34 -31.45 12.13 39.64
C SER A 34 -31.03 12.74 38.31
N ALA A 35 -31.21 14.06 38.11
CA ALA A 35 -30.81 14.72 36.87
C ALA A 35 -29.28 14.72 36.68
N LYS A 36 -28.51 14.84 37.77
CA LYS A 36 -27.04 14.76 37.71
C LYS A 36 -26.54 13.34 37.45
N ILE A 37 -27.19 12.32 38.00
CA ILE A 37 -26.88 10.92 37.70
C ILE A 37 -27.13 10.62 36.22
N ALA A 38 -28.29 10.99 35.68
CA ALA A 38 -28.60 10.78 34.26
C ALA A 38 -27.61 11.49 33.31
N ALA A 39 -27.20 12.71 33.66
CA ALA A 39 -26.17 13.44 32.90
C ALA A 39 -24.79 12.74 32.97
N LEU A 40 -24.45 12.18 34.12
CA LEU A 40 -23.20 11.44 34.32
C LEU A 40 -23.20 10.11 33.56
N GLU A 41 -24.31 9.38 33.59
CA GLU A 41 -24.53 8.16 32.79
C GLU A 41 -24.41 8.44 31.29
N THR A 42 -25.00 9.55 30.84
CA THR A 42 -24.88 10.01 29.44
C THR A 42 -23.42 10.34 29.09
N ALA A 43 -22.68 10.99 30.00
CA ALA A 43 -21.28 11.30 29.79
C ALA A 43 -20.41 10.03 29.72
N PHE A 44 -20.68 9.02 30.55
CA PHE A 44 -19.98 7.74 30.51
C PHE A 44 -20.32 6.91 29.26
N ALA A 45 -21.56 6.96 28.78
CA ALA A 45 -21.96 6.34 27.52
C ALA A 45 -21.23 6.94 26.30
N SER A 46 -20.72 8.18 26.41
CA SER A 46 -19.90 8.81 25.37
C SER A 46 -18.39 8.54 25.47
N GLY A 47 -17.93 7.84 26.51
CA GLY A 47 -16.52 7.56 26.76
C GLY A 47 -16.00 6.29 26.07
N ILE A 48 -14.68 6.23 25.85
CA ILE A 48 -14.01 5.00 25.39
C ILE A 48 -13.94 4.00 26.56
N LYS A 49 -14.43 2.78 26.33
CA LYS A 49 -14.48 1.66 27.28
C LYS A 49 -13.51 0.56 26.82
N VAL A 50 -12.36 0.44 27.47
CA VAL A 50 -11.39 -0.62 27.14
C VAL A 50 -11.93 -1.97 27.62
N GLN A 51 -12.42 -2.78 26.69
CA GLN A 51 -13.01 -4.10 26.94
C GLN A 51 -11.94 -5.20 27.11
N GLY A 52 -10.70 -4.93 26.70
CA GLY A 52 -9.55 -5.81 26.87
C GLY A 52 -8.83 -6.08 25.55
N THR A 53 -8.46 -7.33 25.32
CA THR A 53 -7.71 -7.74 24.13
C THR A 53 -8.52 -8.64 23.20
N VAL A 54 -8.31 -8.50 21.89
CA VAL A 54 -8.90 -9.37 20.86
C VAL A 54 -7.83 -10.21 20.16
N GLY A 55 -8.18 -11.45 19.81
CA GLY A 55 -7.31 -12.40 19.12
C GLY A 55 -6.84 -13.55 19.99
N SER A 56 -6.00 -14.44 19.44
CA SER A 56 -5.64 -15.71 20.07
C SER A 56 -5.12 -15.54 21.51
N GLY A 57 -5.84 -16.15 22.46
CA GLY A 57 -5.54 -16.05 23.90
C GLY A 57 -5.77 -14.67 24.50
N GLY A 58 -6.59 -13.84 23.84
CA GLY A 58 -7.05 -12.54 24.31
C GLY A 58 -8.23 -12.64 25.28
N THR A 59 -8.80 -11.50 25.65
CA THR A 59 -10.06 -11.44 26.41
C THR A 59 -11.20 -12.05 25.59
N VAL A 60 -11.20 -11.75 24.30
CA VAL A 60 -12.08 -12.35 23.29
C VAL A 60 -11.24 -12.82 22.11
N GLU A 61 -11.64 -13.91 21.46
CA GLU A 61 -10.93 -14.43 20.28
C GLU A 61 -11.26 -13.63 19.01
N THR A 62 -12.48 -13.09 18.93
CA THR A 62 -12.99 -12.24 17.84
C THR A 62 -13.75 -11.04 18.42
N LEU A 63 -14.00 -10.02 17.60
CA LEU A 63 -14.91 -8.93 18.01
C LEU A 63 -16.31 -9.50 18.33
N PRO A 64 -17.03 -8.92 19.32
CA PRO A 64 -18.40 -9.31 19.61
C PRO A 64 -19.30 -9.18 18.38
N ALA A 65 -20.08 -10.23 18.12
CA ALA A 65 -21.06 -10.23 17.03
C ALA A 65 -22.41 -9.60 17.46
N ASP A 66 -22.61 -9.45 18.76
CA ASP A 66 -23.78 -8.85 19.38
C ASP A 66 -23.36 -7.97 20.56
N SER A 67 -24.32 -7.27 21.15
CA SER A 67 -24.22 -6.60 22.45
C SER A 67 -23.10 -5.55 22.65
N TYR A 68 -22.38 -5.18 21.58
CA TYR A 68 -21.38 -4.11 21.62
C TYR A 68 -22.02 -2.73 21.66
N GLU A 69 -21.38 -1.81 22.38
CA GLU A 69 -21.84 -0.44 22.54
C GLU A 69 -20.83 0.54 21.93
N VAL A 70 -21.33 1.72 21.53
CA VAL A 70 -20.46 2.84 21.15
C VAL A 70 -19.43 3.07 22.27
N GLY A 71 -18.17 3.24 21.86
CA GLY A 71 -17.06 3.47 22.76
C GLY A 71 -16.32 2.20 23.18
N ASP A 72 -16.85 1.00 22.94
CA ASP A 72 -16.13 -0.24 23.22
C ASP A 72 -14.83 -0.31 22.43
N MET A 73 -13.72 -0.53 23.12
CA MET A 73 -12.39 -0.59 22.53
C MET A 73 -11.68 -1.89 22.91
N TYR A 74 -11.05 -2.51 21.91
CA TYR A 74 -10.17 -3.65 22.08
C TYR A 74 -8.76 -3.32 21.62
N VAL A 75 -7.76 -3.93 22.27
CA VAL A 75 -6.37 -3.96 21.80
C VAL A 75 -6.12 -5.30 21.10
N VAL A 76 -5.60 -5.29 19.89
CA VAL A 76 -5.26 -6.51 19.15
C VAL A 76 -4.06 -7.19 19.82
N LYS A 77 -4.22 -8.43 20.27
CA LYS A 77 -3.14 -9.21 20.91
C LYS A 77 -2.35 -10.05 19.92
N ALA A 78 -3.05 -10.63 18.94
CA ALA A 78 -2.47 -11.44 17.88
C ALA A 78 -2.93 -10.89 16.53
N ALA A 79 -2.03 -10.85 15.54
CA ALA A 79 -2.36 -10.39 14.20
C ALA A 79 -3.49 -11.23 13.59
N GLY A 80 -4.37 -10.57 12.84
CA GLY A 80 -5.55 -11.20 12.25
C GLY A 80 -6.42 -10.20 11.51
N THR A 81 -7.53 -10.67 10.96
CA THR A 81 -8.53 -9.81 10.32
C THR A 81 -9.64 -9.49 11.31
N TYR A 82 -9.86 -8.21 11.58
CA TYR A 82 -10.92 -7.73 12.47
C TYR A 82 -11.61 -6.54 11.82
N ALA A 83 -12.94 -6.47 11.91
CA ALA A 83 -13.74 -5.43 11.23
C ALA A 83 -13.41 -5.31 9.73
N GLY A 84 -13.14 -6.45 9.07
CA GLY A 84 -12.75 -6.51 7.66
C GLY A 84 -11.36 -5.96 7.33
N GLN A 85 -10.55 -5.56 8.32
CA GLN A 85 -9.20 -5.00 8.13
C GLN A 85 -8.12 -5.94 8.67
N GLU A 86 -6.97 -6.00 8.00
CA GLU A 86 -5.77 -6.66 8.53
C GLU A 86 -5.20 -5.81 9.68
N CYS A 87 -5.10 -6.41 10.85
CA CYS A 87 -4.58 -5.77 12.06
C CYS A 87 -3.33 -6.50 12.58
N GLU A 88 -2.44 -5.74 13.18
CA GLU A 88 -1.24 -6.23 13.86
C GLU A 88 -1.40 -6.17 15.38
N ALA A 89 -0.55 -6.93 16.10
CA ALA A 89 -0.54 -6.88 17.56
C ALA A 89 -0.22 -5.45 18.04
N GLY A 90 -1.08 -4.91 18.90
CA GLY A 90 -1.02 -3.56 19.43
C GLY A 90 -2.01 -2.58 18.79
N ASP A 91 -2.61 -2.90 17.63
CA ASP A 91 -3.65 -2.06 17.02
C ASP A 91 -4.85 -1.91 17.94
N LEU A 92 -5.54 -0.77 17.86
CA LEU A 92 -6.74 -0.50 18.63
C LEU A 92 -7.96 -0.61 17.72
N ILE A 93 -9.04 -1.20 18.21
CA ILE A 93 -10.30 -1.28 17.48
C ILE A 93 -11.37 -0.64 18.34
N LEU A 94 -12.06 0.37 17.81
CA LEU A 94 -13.08 1.15 18.51
C LEU A 94 -14.45 0.96 17.85
N CYS A 95 -15.46 0.62 18.63
CA CYS A 95 -16.85 0.66 18.21
C CYS A 95 -17.34 2.10 18.11
N ILE A 96 -17.76 2.51 16.92
CA ILE A 96 -18.28 3.85 16.61
C ILE A 96 -19.80 3.89 16.44
N LYS A 97 -20.46 2.72 16.38
CA LYS A 97 -21.91 2.59 16.27
C LYS A 97 -22.39 1.39 17.10
N ALA A 98 -23.37 1.59 17.97
CA ALA A 98 -23.90 0.53 18.82
C ALA A 98 -24.51 -0.61 18.00
N TYR A 99 -24.50 -1.81 18.56
CA TYR A 99 -25.12 -2.98 17.98
C TYR A 99 -26.60 -2.73 17.65
N ALA A 100 -26.99 -3.17 16.46
CA ALA A 100 -28.38 -3.31 16.05
C ALA A 100 -28.54 -4.67 15.37
N GLU A 101 -29.56 -5.43 15.80
CA GLU A 101 -29.80 -6.81 15.36
C GLU A 101 -29.89 -6.91 13.82
N GLU A 102 -30.58 -5.96 13.19
CA GLU A 102 -30.59 -5.75 11.74
C GLU A 102 -29.64 -4.61 11.36
N GLY A 103 -28.34 -4.87 11.27
CA GLY A 103 -27.38 -3.86 10.83
C GLY A 103 -25.99 -3.94 11.47
N ALA A 104 -25.77 -4.92 12.34
CA ALA A 104 -24.45 -5.24 12.85
C ALA A 104 -23.49 -5.54 11.70
N SER A 105 -22.38 -4.83 11.64
CA SER A 105 -21.43 -4.94 10.55
C SER A 105 -20.01 -4.55 10.96
N ASP A 106 -19.04 -4.93 10.15
CA ASP A 106 -17.66 -4.48 10.28
C ASP A 106 -17.53 -2.95 10.28
N THR A 107 -18.46 -2.23 9.63
CA THR A 107 -18.46 -0.75 9.57
C THR A 107 -18.87 -0.08 10.87
N ASP A 108 -19.38 -0.83 11.85
CA ASP A 108 -19.64 -0.31 13.20
C ASP A 108 -18.35 -0.14 14.01
N TRP A 109 -17.23 -0.65 13.48
CA TRP A 109 -15.92 -0.61 14.10
C TRP A 109 -14.94 0.20 13.26
N THR A 110 -14.00 0.85 13.92
CA THR A 110 -12.88 1.53 13.28
C THR A 110 -11.57 0.99 13.84
N VAL A 111 -10.64 0.64 12.94
CA VAL A 111 -9.30 0.19 13.31
C VAL A 111 -8.38 1.41 13.34
N ILE A 112 -7.75 1.63 14.49
CA ILE A 112 -6.77 2.67 14.75
C ILE A 112 -5.43 1.95 14.87
N GLN A 113 -4.63 2.03 13.81
CA GLN A 113 -3.35 1.32 13.76
C GLN A 113 -2.35 1.95 14.74
N ASN A 114 -1.85 1.15 15.68
CA ASN A 114 -0.85 1.59 16.66
C ASN A 114 0.55 1.67 16.02
N ASN A 115 0.80 0.83 15.01
CA ASN A 115 2.00 0.86 14.20
C ASN A 115 1.61 0.65 12.73
N ILE A 116 2.02 1.55 11.84
CA ILE A 116 1.93 1.26 10.41
C ILE A 116 3.22 0.54 10.00
N ASN A 117 3.18 -0.78 9.95
CA ASN A 117 4.34 -1.56 9.57
C ASN A 117 4.68 -1.37 8.08
N ARG A 118 5.92 -0.98 7.81
CA ARG A 118 6.46 -0.75 6.46
C ARG A 118 5.70 0.30 5.63
N ALA A 119 5.06 1.29 6.27
CA ALA A 119 4.49 2.42 5.55
C ALA A 119 5.56 3.09 4.66
N VAL A 120 5.35 3.12 3.35
CA VAL A 120 6.24 3.90 2.47
C VAL A 120 5.75 5.33 2.45
N THR A 121 6.55 6.23 3.01
CA THR A 121 6.27 7.67 3.00
C THR A 121 7.00 8.35 1.84
N GLY A 122 6.29 9.25 1.15
CA GLY A 122 6.87 10.04 0.07
C GLY A 122 7.76 11.18 0.57
N PRO A 123 8.58 11.78 -0.31
CA PRO A 123 9.32 12.99 0.03
C PRO A 123 8.37 14.18 0.24
N ALA A 124 8.86 15.26 0.87
CA ALA A 124 8.08 16.50 1.04
C ALA A 124 7.59 17.11 -0.29
N SER A 125 8.30 16.82 -1.39
CA SER A 125 7.92 17.18 -2.75
C SER A 125 8.55 16.20 -3.75
N ALA A 126 7.88 15.99 -4.88
CA ALA A 126 8.42 15.30 -6.05
C ALA A 126 8.04 16.07 -7.32
N ALA A 127 8.88 16.02 -8.35
CA ALA A 127 8.56 16.60 -9.65
C ALA A 127 7.69 15.64 -10.47
N ASP A 128 6.73 16.21 -11.19
CA ASP A 128 5.84 15.44 -12.05
C ASP A 128 6.62 14.65 -13.13
N GLY A 129 6.14 13.43 -13.38
CA GLY A 129 6.75 12.48 -14.32
C GLY A 129 8.08 11.87 -13.88
N ASN A 130 8.61 12.19 -12.69
CA ASN A 130 9.79 11.52 -12.14
C ASN A 130 9.43 10.15 -11.55
N LEU A 131 10.37 9.19 -11.61
CA LEU A 131 10.22 7.88 -11.00
C LEU A 131 10.50 7.91 -9.50
N MET A 132 9.78 7.08 -8.75
CA MET A 132 10.02 6.84 -7.32
C MET A 132 11.25 5.94 -7.10
N SER A 133 12.04 6.22 -6.06
CA SER A 133 13.11 5.35 -5.58
C SER A 133 13.13 5.33 -4.05
N PHE A 134 13.76 4.34 -3.41
CA PHE A 134 13.95 4.34 -1.96
C PHE A 134 15.14 5.21 -1.53
N ASP A 135 15.08 5.73 -0.30
CA ASP A 135 16.16 6.51 0.32
C ASP A 135 17.47 5.73 0.47
N GLY A 136 17.39 4.39 0.54
CA GLY A 136 18.51 3.48 0.74
C GLY A 136 18.89 3.24 2.20
N ALA A 137 18.14 3.79 3.16
CA ALA A 137 18.43 3.67 4.59
C ALA A 137 17.35 2.86 5.33
N SER A 138 16.07 3.18 5.11
CA SER A 138 14.96 2.66 5.91
C SER A 138 14.10 1.62 5.17
N GLY A 139 14.13 1.62 3.83
CA GLY A 139 13.22 0.82 3.01
C GLY A 139 11.74 1.24 3.11
N THR A 140 11.46 2.33 3.83
CA THR A 140 10.14 2.89 4.11
C THR A 140 10.04 4.38 3.75
N ILE A 141 11.13 4.98 3.26
CA ILE A 141 11.12 6.35 2.74
C ILE A 141 11.38 6.29 1.24
N ALA A 142 10.41 6.79 0.48
CA ALA A 142 10.56 7.07 -0.94
C ALA A 142 11.18 8.46 -1.14
N LYS A 143 11.95 8.60 -2.20
CA LYS A 143 12.50 9.87 -2.71
C LYS A 143 12.19 10.00 -4.19
N ASP A 144 12.19 11.24 -4.65
CA ASP A 144 12.24 11.55 -6.07
C ASP A 144 13.61 11.09 -6.62
N SER A 145 13.61 10.20 -7.62
CA SER A 145 14.85 9.70 -8.22
C SER A 145 15.61 10.76 -9.03
N GLY A 146 14.94 11.84 -9.43
CA GLY A 146 15.43 12.79 -10.43
C GLY A 146 15.40 12.25 -11.86
N ILE A 147 14.97 11.01 -12.08
CA ILE A 147 14.89 10.37 -13.39
C ILE A 147 13.47 10.52 -13.93
N LYS A 148 13.32 11.14 -15.10
CA LYS A 148 12.00 11.24 -15.76
C LYS A 148 11.65 9.94 -16.46
N THR A 149 10.36 9.62 -16.48
CA THR A 149 9.80 8.54 -17.33
C THR A 149 10.17 8.73 -18.81
N THR A 150 10.26 9.98 -19.28
CA THR A 150 10.71 10.32 -20.64
C THR A 150 12.17 9.98 -20.90
N ASP A 151 13.04 10.12 -19.90
CA ASP A 151 14.46 9.81 -20.04
C ASP A 151 14.66 8.29 -20.16
N VAL A 152 13.93 7.52 -19.36
CA VAL A 152 13.91 6.05 -19.45
C VAL A 152 13.38 5.60 -20.81
N SER A 153 12.25 6.16 -21.27
CA SER A 153 11.69 5.87 -22.59
C SER A 153 12.69 6.19 -23.72
N GLY A 154 13.38 7.32 -23.62
CA GLY A 154 14.42 7.72 -24.55
C GLY A 154 15.63 6.78 -24.53
N ALA A 155 16.08 6.35 -23.36
CA ALA A 155 17.17 5.39 -23.21
C ALA A 155 16.82 4.03 -23.82
N VAL A 156 15.61 3.52 -23.57
CA VAL A 156 15.12 2.26 -24.16
C VAL A 156 15.04 2.36 -25.68
N SER A 157 14.52 3.47 -26.21
CA SER A 157 14.42 3.71 -27.66
C SER A 157 15.79 3.84 -28.35
N LYS A 158 16.81 4.29 -27.62
CA LYS A 158 18.18 4.44 -28.10
C LYS A 158 19.06 3.22 -27.86
N ALA A 159 18.64 2.25 -27.04
CA ALA A 159 19.44 1.07 -26.69
C ALA A 159 19.88 0.24 -27.92
N HIS A 160 19.21 0.43 -29.07
CA HIS A 160 19.50 -0.23 -30.34
C HIS A 160 19.96 0.74 -31.44
N GLN A 161 20.42 1.94 -31.07
CA GLN A 161 20.97 2.90 -32.02
C GLN A 161 22.49 2.93 -31.92
N HIS A 162 23.14 2.91 -33.08
CA HIS A 162 24.59 3.05 -33.19
C HIS A 162 24.92 4.28 -34.04
N ALA A 163 25.95 5.04 -33.67
CA ALA A 163 26.34 6.25 -34.42
C ALA A 163 26.71 5.94 -35.89
N ASN A 164 27.21 4.73 -36.15
CA ASN A 164 27.55 4.24 -37.48
C ASN A 164 26.44 3.38 -38.12
N ALA A 165 25.21 3.38 -37.58
CA ALA A 165 24.12 2.54 -38.11
C ALA A 165 23.88 2.80 -39.60
N ALA A 166 23.55 4.05 -39.96
CA ALA A 166 23.25 4.42 -41.34
C ALA A 166 24.42 4.21 -42.32
N ASN A 167 25.66 4.31 -41.84
CA ASN A 167 26.85 4.24 -42.68
C ASN A 167 27.43 2.82 -42.80
N VAL A 168 27.14 1.94 -41.84
CA VAL A 168 27.76 0.63 -41.74
C VAL A 168 26.73 -0.45 -41.45
N LEU A 169 26.10 -0.42 -40.28
CA LEU A 169 25.29 -1.56 -39.81
C LEU A 169 24.03 -1.76 -40.66
N ASP A 170 23.34 -0.68 -41.03
CA ASP A 170 22.15 -0.72 -41.89
C ASP A 170 22.49 -1.13 -43.32
N LYS A 171 23.75 -0.96 -43.72
CA LYS A 171 24.27 -1.39 -45.03
C LYS A 171 24.73 -2.84 -45.04
N LEU A 172 25.00 -3.42 -43.88
CA LEU A 172 25.36 -4.83 -43.75
C LEU A 172 24.09 -5.69 -43.78
N SER A 173 24.04 -6.67 -44.67
CA SER A 173 22.92 -7.60 -44.75
C SER A 173 23.40 -9.01 -45.12
N VAL A 174 22.57 -10.01 -44.84
CA VAL A 174 22.78 -11.37 -45.33
C VAL A 174 21.68 -11.71 -46.31
N GLN A 175 22.06 -12.07 -47.53
CA GLN A 175 21.14 -12.51 -48.56
C GLN A 175 21.78 -13.67 -49.31
N ASP A 176 20.99 -14.72 -49.58
CA ASP A 176 21.45 -15.94 -50.25
C ASP A 176 22.65 -16.62 -49.54
N GLY A 177 22.72 -16.48 -48.22
CA GLY A 177 23.80 -17.04 -47.39
C GLY A 177 25.12 -16.27 -47.45
N LYS A 178 25.17 -15.11 -48.13
CA LYS A 178 26.37 -14.27 -48.29
C LYS A 178 26.24 -12.95 -47.54
N LEU A 179 27.36 -12.46 -47.02
CA LEU A 179 27.45 -11.14 -46.39
C LEU A 179 27.52 -10.05 -47.46
N LYS A 180 26.64 -9.06 -47.37
CA LYS A 180 26.58 -7.92 -48.27
C LYS A 180 26.84 -6.61 -47.55
N PHE A 181 27.44 -5.65 -48.25
CA PHE A 181 27.56 -4.25 -47.85
C PHE A 181 26.96 -3.37 -48.96
N ASP A 182 25.93 -2.60 -48.63
CA ASP A 182 25.23 -1.73 -49.59
C ASP A 182 24.75 -2.49 -50.86
N GLY A 183 24.31 -3.74 -50.65
CA GLY A 183 23.88 -4.66 -51.71
C GLY A 183 25.00 -5.44 -52.42
N GLN A 184 26.27 -5.08 -52.22
CA GLN A 184 27.43 -5.74 -52.83
C GLN A 184 27.95 -6.87 -51.95
N ASN A 185 28.32 -8.02 -52.53
CA ASN A 185 28.91 -9.12 -51.74
C ASN A 185 30.26 -8.67 -51.15
N VAL A 186 30.44 -8.90 -49.86
CA VAL A 186 31.72 -8.72 -49.15
C VAL A 186 32.54 -10.02 -49.24
N ASP A 187 31.85 -11.16 -49.23
CA ASP A 187 32.35 -12.51 -49.44
C ASP A 187 31.94 -13.02 -50.83
N SER A 188 32.67 -12.58 -51.86
CA SER A 188 32.52 -13.16 -53.19
C SER A 188 33.34 -14.44 -53.31
N ASP A 189 32.81 -15.45 -53.99
CA ASP A 189 33.60 -16.62 -54.43
C ASP A 189 34.62 -16.23 -55.52
N THR A 190 34.43 -15.03 -56.09
CA THR A 190 35.30 -14.46 -57.12
C THR A 190 36.25 -13.40 -56.57
N VAL A 191 37.46 -13.35 -57.14
CA VAL A 191 38.47 -12.34 -56.82
C VAL A 191 38.40 -11.16 -57.79
N GLY A 192 38.50 -9.93 -57.29
CA GLY A 192 38.45 -8.71 -58.11
C GLY A 192 39.78 -8.36 -58.79
N ALA A 193 40.91 -8.81 -58.21
CA ALA A 193 42.22 -8.63 -58.80
C ALA A 193 43.17 -9.77 -58.40
N VAL A 194 44.09 -10.11 -59.30
CA VAL A 194 45.10 -11.15 -59.09
C VAL A 194 46.47 -10.66 -59.55
N LEU A 195 47.53 -11.06 -58.85
CA LEU A 195 48.92 -10.91 -59.28
C LEU A 195 49.44 -12.28 -59.68
N LEU A 196 49.89 -12.40 -60.92
CA LEU A 196 50.33 -13.64 -61.54
C LEU A 196 51.78 -13.54 -61.98
N GLY A 197 52.52 -14.65 -61.92
CA GLY A 197 53.79 -14.79 -62.61
C GLY A 197 53.61 -14.68 -64.14
N ALA A 198 54.72 -14.53 -64.87
CA ALA A 198 54.70 -14.26 -66.30
C ALA A 198 53.85 -15.27 -67.10
N GLU A 199 53.90 -16.56 -66.72
CA GLU A 199 53.23 -17.67 -67.42
C GLU A 199 52.07 -18.30 -66.64
N ASP A 200 51.74 -17.78 -65.45
CA ASP A 200 50.68 -18.38 -64.64
C ASP A 200 49.30 -18.22 -65.31
N PRO A 201 48.43 -19.24 -65.22
CA PRO A 201 47.08 -19.17 -65.77
C PRO A 201 46.21 -18.22 -64.95
N VAL A 202 45.24 -17.57 -65.62
CA VAL A 202 44.25 -16.74 -64.93
C VAL A 202 43.35 -17.64 -64.09
N PRO A 203 43.17 -17.39 -62.78
CA PRO A 203 42.31 -18.20 -61.92
C PRO A 203 40.87 -18.25 -62.44
N GLU A 204 40.25 -19.43 -62.39
CA GLU A 204 38.86 -19.64 -62.85
C GLU A 204 37.85 -18.81 -62.05
N ASN A 205 38.21 -18.40 -60.83
CA ASN A 205 37.40 -17.55 -59.98
C ASN A 205 37.71 -16.06 -60.10
N LEU A 206 38.43 -15.59 -61.12
CA LEU A 206 38.53 -14.15 -61.39
C LEU A 206 37.13 -13.62 -61.79
N ALA A 207 36.69 -12.51 -61.18
CA ALA A 207 35.43 -11.87 -61.55
C ALA A 207 35.41 -11.48 -63.05
N GLU A 208 34.23 -11.42 -63.67
CA GLU A 208 34.09 -11.11 -65.11
C GLU A 208 34.77 -9.79 -65.53
N ASN A 209 34.82 -8.81 -64.62
CA ASN A 209 35.52 -7.53 -64.79
C ASN A 209 36.80 -7.43 -63.93
N GLY A 210 37.39 -8.57 -63.56
CA GLY A 210 38.55 -8.63 -62.69
C GLY A 210 39.84 -8.17 -63.38
N ILE A 211 40.81 -7.70 -62.58
CA ILE A 211 42.08 -7.15 -63.07
C ILE A 211 43.21 -8.17 -62.87
N VAL A 212 43.98 -8.43 -63.92
CA VAL A 212 45.20 -9.23 -63.84
C VAL A 212 46.42 -8.33 -63.90
N PHE A 213 47.27 -8.42 -62.87
CA PHE A 213 48.62 -7.88 -62.90
C PHE A 213 49.59 -9.02 -63.23
N ARG A 214 50.29 -8.94 -64.36
CA ARG A 214 51.37 -9.88 -64.67
C ARG A 214 52.72 -9.30 -64.27
N GLN A 215 53.52 -10.11 -63.59
CA GLN A 215 54.93 -9.81 -63.40
C GLN A 215 55.65 -9.93 -64.74
N THR A 216 56.25 -8.84 -65.21
CA THR A 216 57.21 -8.85 -66.32
C THR A 216 58.61 -9.06 -65.76
N ALA A 217 59.43 -9.86 -66.44
CA ALA A 217 60.83 -10.07 -66.09
C ALA A 217 61.65 -8.77 -66.13
#